data_AF-A0A9D7AE24-F1
#
_entry.id   AF-A0A9D7AE24-F1
#
_cell.length_a   1.000
_cell.length_b   1.000
_cell.length_c   1.000
_cell.angle_alpha   90.00
_cell.angle_beta   90.00
_cell.angle_gamma   90.00
#
_symmetry.space_group_name_H-M   'P 1'
#
loop_
_entity.id
_entity.type
_entity.pdbx_description
1 polymer ?
#
loop_
_entity_poly.entity_id
_entity_poly.type
_entity_poly.pdbx_seq_one_letter_code
_entity_poly.pdbx_strand_id
1 'polypeptide(L)'
;TRIMLAKGKKPLGVGLFFSLGHSTVVLALSVGIAFVAVKSSIFKDAFATTGGTIGTSVSGFFLYLVGILNLVIMVGVLKAWKQAKSGKYSHEHLEQLLNERSLMRRIFKGRFKKGFDHSWQLYPVGVLFGLGFDTATEVGLLALSATAAAGTVGGVLPPLAIIALPIIFAAGMSMMDALDGIFMTKAYSWAFTSPLRKIYYNLTTTGLSVFVALGIGTLQWVSVISDNFGLAETEPFKSITAIDLSSIGYFIVLSFVLAFALSVLIWKIGKYEERFGSKIKEIEHTHTGLQIG
;
A
#
# COMPACT_ATOMS: atom_id res chain seq x y z
N THR A 1 2.57 8.67 0.33
CA THR A 1 1.54 9.75 0.32
C THR A 1 1.57 10.62 1.58
N ARG A 2 1.32 10.08 2.79
CA ARG A 2 1.24 10.85 4.06
C ARG A 2 2.44 11.74 4.37
N ILE A 3 3.63 11.17 4.22
CA ILE A 3 4.91 11.86 4.44
C ILE A 3 5.01 13.14 3.62
N MET A 4 4.56 13.11 2.36
CA MET A 4 4.60 14.27 1.45
C MET A 4 3.51 15.28 1.79
N LEU A 5 2.30 14.82 2.15
CA LEU A 5 1.21 15.69 2.61
C LEU A 5 1.59 16.44 3.89
N ALA A 6 2.22 15.77 4.87
CA ALA A 6 2.71 16.40 6.10
C ALA A 6 3.77 17.48 5.84
N LYS A 7 4.47 17.40 4.71
CA LYS A 7 5.44 18.39 4.21
C LYS A 7 4.79 19.46 3.32
N GLY A 8 3.48 19.44 3.09
CA GLY A 8 2.78 20.37 2.21
C GLY A 8 2.98 20.11 0.72
N LYS A 9 3.50 18.94 0.33
CA LYS A 9 3.73 18.55 -1.07
C LYS A 9 2.52 17.82 -1.63
N LYS A 10 2.30 17.94 -2.94
CA LYS A 10 1.25 17.19 -3.68
C LYS A 10 1.74 15.77 -3.97
N PRO A 11 1.19 14.71 -3.34
CA PRO A 11 1.67 13.33 -3.47
C PRO A 11 1.08 12.61 -4.70
N LEU A 12 0.52 13.33 -5.67
CA LEU A 12 -0.33 12.76 -6.73
C LEU A 12 0.39 11.70 -7.58
N GLY A 13 1.71 11.83 -7.76
CA GLY A 13 2.50 10.89 -8.56
C GLY A 13 3.07 9.70 -7.77
N VAL A 14 2.86 9.59 -6.46
CA VAL A 14 3.53 8.57 -5.64
C VAL A 14 3.16 7.14 -6.07
N GLY A 15 1.86 6.86 -6.24
CA GLY A 15 1.38 5.56 -6.73
C GLY A 15 1.79 5.30 -8.18
N LEU A 16 1.75 6.33 -9.02
CA LEU A 16 2.18 6.22 -10.42
C LEU A 16 3.65 5.80 -10.54
N PHE A 17 4.57 6.43 -9.82
CA PHE A 17 5.99 6.05 -9.90
C PHE A 17 6.27 4.67 -9.32
N PHE A 18 5.53 4.25 -8.28
CA PHE A 18 5.61 2.90 -7.74
C PHE A 18 5.16 1.85 -8.77
N SER A 19 3.94 1.99 -9.31
CA SER A 19 3.42 1.08 -10.33
C SER A 19 4.28 1.03 -11.59
N LEU A 20 4.84 2.16 -12.03
CA LEU A 20 5.76 2.19 -13.17
C LEU A 20 7.02 1.36 -12.89
N GLY A 21 7.64 1.52 -11.72
CA GLY A 21 8.81 0.73 -11.33
C GLY A 21 8.51 -0.77 -11.29
N HIS A 22 7.39 -1.15 -10.68
CA HIS A 22 6.92 -2.54 -10.60
C HIS A 22 6.65 -3.11 -11.99
N SER A 23 5.87 -2.38 -12.80
CA SER A 23 5.46 -2.82 -14.14
C SER A 23 6.63 -2.94 -15.10
N THR A 24 7.68 -2.13 -14.97
CA THR A 24 8.91 -2.30 -15.76
C THR A 24 9.52 -3.67 -15.55
N VAL A 25 9.58 -4.15 -14.31
CA VAL A 25 10.15 -5.47 -14.00
C VAL A 25 9.22 -6.59 -14.47
N VAL A 26 7.91 -6.48 -14.20
CA VAL A 26 6.92 -7.45 -14.69
C VAL A 26 6.97 -7.57 -16.20
N LEU A 27 6.95 -6.46 -16.94
CA LEU A 27 7.07 -6.45 -18.39
C LEU A 27 8.36 -7.13 -18.87
N ALA A 28 9.51 -6.75 -18.30
CA ALA A 28 10.80 -7.31 -18.69
C ALA A 28 10.87 -8.83 -18.42
N LEU A 29 10.40 -9.27 -17.26
CA LEU A 29 10.38 -10.69 -16.89
C LEU A 29 9.37 -11.49 -17.70
N SER A 30 8.15 -10.99 -17.92
CA SER A 30 7.14 -11.67 -18.75
C SER A 30 7.62 -11.83 -20.20
N VAL A 31 8.26 -10.81 -20.76
CA VAL A 31 8.90 -10.89 -22.09
C VAL A 31 10.04 -11.91 -22.06
N GLY A 32 10.89 -11.89 -21.05
CA GLY A 32 11.96 -12.87 -20.86
C GLY A 32 11.44 -14.30 -20.80
N ILE A 33 10.40 -14.56 -20.01
CA ILE A 33 9.72 -15.86 -19.89
C ILE A 33 9.20 -16.32 -21.25
N ALA A 34 8.55 -15.42 -22.01
CA ALA A 34 8.05 -15.76 -23.34
C ALA A 34 9.17 -16.17 -24.30
N PHE A 35 10.30 -15.46 -24.31
CA PHE A 35 11.45 -15.83 -25.13
C PHE A 35 12.11 -17.15 -24.70
N VAL A 36 12.23 -17.39 -23.39
CA VAL A 36 12.80 -18.64 -22.85
C VAL A 36 11.88 -19.83 -23.14
N ALA A 37 10.56 -19.65 -23.02
CA ALA A 37 9.56 -20.67 -23.30
C ALA A 37 9.63 -21.19 -24.75
N VAL A 38 10.04 -20.34 -25.71
CA VAL A 38 10.26 -20.74 -27.11
C VAL A 38 11.56 -21.55 -27.28
N LYS A 39 12.57 -21.34 -26.43
CA LYS A 39 13.91 -21.94 -26.58
C LYS A 39 14.10 -23.25 -25.80
N SER A 40 13.56 -23.39 -24.58
CA SER A 40 13.66 -24.64 -23.78
C SER A 40 12.79 -24.60 -22.53
N SER A 41 12.10 -25.71 -22.22
CA SER A 41 11.32 -25.88 -20.98
C SER A 41 12.20 -25.98 -19.72
N ILE A 42 13.38 -26.59 -19.80
CA ILE A 42 14.27 -26.81 -18.64
C ILE A 42 14.81 -25.48 -18.09
N PHE A 43 15.18 -24.55 -18.98
CA PHE A 43 15.63 -23.22 -18.56
C PHE A 43 14.51 -22.38 -17.95
N LYS A 44 13.26 -22.62 -18.35
CA LYS A 44 12.09 -21.94 -17.79
C LYS A 44 11.90 -22.31 -16.32
N ASP A 45 11.96 -23.60 -15.99
CA ASP A 45 11.68 -24.08 -14.63
C ASP A 45 12.78 -23.66 -13.63
N ALA A 46 14.05 -23.77 -14.03
CA ALA A 46 15.19 -23.36 -13.18
C ALA A 46 15.22 -21.84 -12.93
N PHE A 47 14.97 -21.04 -13.98
CA PHE A 47 14.90 -19.59 -13.87
C PHE A 47 13.69 -19.15 -13.05
N ALA A 48 12.54 -19.81 -13.23
CA ALA A 48 11.32 -19.47 -12.52
C ALA A 48 11.39 -19.77 -11.02
N THR A 49 11.94 -20.93 -10.66
CA THR A 49 12.06 -21.34 -9.25
C THR A 49 13.03 -20.45 -8.49
N THR A 50 14.21 -20.18 -9.07
CA THR A 50 15.24 -19.36 -8.43
C THR A 50 14.83 -17.88 -8.37
N GLY A 51 14.25 -17.37 -9.46
CA GLY A 51 13.71 -16.02 -9.53
C GLY A 51 12.57 -15.80 -8.54
N GLY A 52 11.65 -16.76 -8.43
CA GLY A 52 10.56 -16.79 -7.46
C GLY A 52 11.05 -16.64 -6.03
N THR A 53 11.92 -17.54 -5.59
CA THR A 53 12.43 -17.52 -4.21
C THR A 53 13.09 -16.18 -3.87
N ILE A 54 13.96 -15.65 -4.74
CA ILE A 54 14.66 -14.38 -4.49
C ILE A 54 13.67 -13.22 -4.48
N GLY A 55 12.79 -13.15 -5.49
CA GLY A 55 11.81 -12.08 -5.65
C GLY A 55 10.84 -12.00 -4.48
N THR A 56 10.24 -13.13 -4.13
CA THR A 56 9.25 -13.24 -3.05
C THR A 56 9.90 -13.01 -1.69
N SER A 57 11.16 -13.40 -1.49
CA SER A 57 11.94 -13.07 -0.28
C SER A 57 12.21 -11.56 -0.14
N VAL A 58 12.67 -10.91 -1.22
CA VAL A 58 12.99 -9.47 -1.22
C VAL A 58 11.72 -8.64 -1.01
N SER A 59 10.64 -8.98 -1.72
CA SER A 59 9.33 -8.37 -1.52
C SER A 59 8.85 -8.57 -0.08
N GLY A 60 8.86 -9.82 0.42
CA GLY A 60 8.35 -10.16 1.76
C GLY A 60 9.08 -9.45 2.88
N PHE A 61 10.40 -9.34 2.76
CA PHE A 61 11.24 -8.54 3.66
C PHE A 61 10.80 -7.07 3.65
N PHE A 62 10.58 -6.48 2.47
CA PHE A 62 10.21 -5.08 2.35
C PHE A 62 8.78 -4.80 2.86
N LEU A 63 7.81 -5.70 2.63
CA LEU A 63 6.47 -5.61 3.23
C LEU A 63 6.52 -5.63 4.76
N TYR A 64 7.32 -6.53 5.34
CA TYR A 64 7.53 -6.56 6.79
C TYR A 64 8.16 -5.26 7.28
N LEU A 65 9.19 -4.77 6.60
CA LEU A 65 9.87 -3.53 6.98
C LEU A 65 8.90 -2.34 7.00
N VAL A 66 8.12 -2.15 5.94
CA VAL A 66 7.13 -1.06 5.85
C VAL A 66 5.96 -1.28 6.82
N GLY A 67 5.50 -2.51 6.98
CA GLY A 67 4.45 -2.88 7.93
C GLY A 67 4.83 -2.58 9.39
N ILE A 68 6.03 -2.98 9.80
CA ILE A 68 6.58 -2.70 11.14
C ILE A 68 6.76 -1.18 11.34
N LEU A 69 7.29 -0.48 10.34
CA LEU A 69 7.43 0.98 10.42
C LEU A 69 6.06 1.66 10.64
N ASN A 70 5.05 1.27 9.86
CA ASN A 70 3.69 1.79 9.99
C ASN A 70 3.06 1.40 11.34
N LEU A 71 3.35 0.20 11.87
CA LEU A 71 2.90 -0.25 13.18
C LEU A 71 3.48 0.63 14.30
N VAL A 72 4.78 0.94 14.25
CA VAL A 72 5.43 1.83 15.22
C VAL A 72 4.80 3.23 15.19
N ILE A 73 4.53 3.76 14.00
CA ILE A 73 3.84 5.06 13.83
C ILE A 73 2.43 4.99 14.43
N MET A 74 1.68 3.93 14.13
CA MET A 74 0.32 3.72 14.64
C MET A 74 0.28 3.69 16.18
N VAL A 75 1.19 2.94 16.80
CA VAL A 75 1.32 2.87 18.27
C VAL A 75 1.66 4.26 18.85
N GLY A 76 2.50 5.03 18.16
CA GLY A 76 2.80 6.42 18.54
C GLY A 76 1.56 7.32 18.55
N VAL A 77 0.73 7.24 17.51
CA VAL A 77 -0.53 7.99 17.40
C VAL A 77 -1.53 7.56 18.48
N LEU A 78 -1.67 6.25 18.73
CA LEU A 78 -2.54 5.71 19.77
C LEU A 78 -2.13 6.17 21.17
N LYS A 79 -0.83 6.17 21.48
CA LYS A 79 -0.31 6.69 22.75
C LYS A 79 -0.61 8.18 22.91
N ALA A 80 -0.42 8.98 21.87
CA ALA A 80 -0.75 10.41 21.89
C ALA A 80 -2.25 10.64 22.12
N TRP A 81 -3.11 9.89 21.44
CA TRP A 81 -4.56 9.97 21.62
C TRP A 81 -5.02 9.57 23.02
N LYS A 82 -4.45 8.49 23.60
CA LYS A 82 -4.77 8.06 24.97
C LYS A 82 -4.40 9.12 26.00
N GLN A 83 -3.27 9.81 25.82
CA GLN A 83 -2.84 10.92 26.69
C GLN A 83 -3.74 12.16 26.54
N ALA A 84 -4.21 12.45 25.32
CA ALA A 84 -5.16 13.52 25.06
C ALA A 84 -6.49 13.31 25.80
N LYS A 85 -7.01 12.06 25.74
CA LYS A 85 -8.27 11.68 26.39
C LYS A 85 -8.18 11.68 27.92
N SER A 86 -6.98 11.59 28.50
CA SER A 86 -6.75 11.75 29.95
C SER A 86 -6.75 13.20 30.45
N GLY A 87 -7.02 14.19 29.59
CA GLY A 87 -7.25 15.59 30.01
C GLY A 87 -5.99 16.38 30.36
N LYS A 88 -4.78 15.85 30.08
CA LYS A 88 -3.51 16.46 30.47
C LYS A 88 -2.95 17.52 29.49
N TYR A 89 -3.60 17.79 28.36
CA TYR A 89 -3.06 18.69 27.32
C TYR A 89 -4.14 19.52 26.61
N SER A 90 -3.81 20.78 26.27
CA SER A 90 -4.63 21.66 25.43
C SER A 90 -4.70 21.16 23.99
N HIS A 91 -5.74 21.56 23.24
CA HIS A 91 -5.95 21.21 21.83
C HIS A 91 -4.71 21.53 20.95
N GLU A 92 -3.97 22.59 21.27
CA GLU A 92 -2.78 23.02 20.53
C GLU A 92 -1.58 22.08 20.76
N HIS A 93 -1.38 21.59 21.98
CA HIS A 93 -0.32 20.61 22.25
C HIS A 93 -0.64 19.26 21.60
N LEU A 94 -1.93 18.92 21.51
CA LEU A 94 -2.40 17.74 20.78
C LEU A 94 -2.13 17.87 19.27
N GLU A 95 -2.38 19.02 18.66
CA GLU A 95 -2.00 19.28 17.26
C GLU A 95 -0.49 19.20 17.04
N GLN A 96 0.32 19.65 18.00
CA GLN A 96 1.78 19.56 17.95
C GLN A 96 2.29 18.10 18.03
N LEU A 97 1.67 17.28 18.88
CA LEU A 97 1.98 15.85 19.04
C LEU A 97 1.46 15.00 17.87
N LEU A 98 0.29 15.34 17.33
CA LEU A 98 -0.32 14.73 16.14
C LEU A 98 0.27 15.25 14.83
N ASN A 99 1.04 16.32 14.89
CA ASN A 99 1.82 16.75 13.75
C ASN A 99 2.84 15.64 13.47
N GLU A 100 2.55 14.85 12.43
CA GLU A 100 3.38 13.73 11.97
C GLU A 100 4.85 14.12 11.83
N ARG A 101 5.13 15.41 11.60
CA ARG A 101 6.48 16.01 11.64
C ARG A 101 7.29 15.68 12.90
N SER A 102 6.68 15.48 14.07
CA SER A 102 7.38 15.17 15.33
C SER A 102 7.69 13.67 15.47
N LEU A 103 6.69 12.80 15.26
CA LEU A 103 6.85 11.34 15.24
C LEU A 103 7.81 10.88 14.14
N MET A 104 7.66 11.42 12.94
CA MET A 104 8.56 11.18 11.82
C MET A 104 9.98 11.66 12.12
N ARG A 105 10.17 12.85 12.70
CA ARG A 105 11.51 13.33 13.10
C ARG A 105 12.14 12.45 14.18
N ARG A 106 11.34 11.80 15.03
CA ARG A 106 11.83 10.91 16.10
C ARG A 106 12.31 9.56 15.56
N ILE A 107 11.60 9.02 14.57
CA ILE A 107 11.93 7.75 13.91
C ILE A 107 13.03 7.95 12.85
N PHE A 108 12.92 8.98 12.02
CA PHE A 108 13.88 9.32 10.96
C PHE A 108 14.95 10.33 11.43
N LYS A 109 15.52 10.14 12.62
CA LYS A 109 16.73 10.89 13.01
C LYS A 109 17.91 10.43 12.14
N GLY A 110 18.69 11.36 11.58
CA GLY A 110 19.93 11.05 10.82
C GLY A 110 19.81 11.14 9.29
N ARG A 111 20.46 10.23 8.53
CA ARG A 111 20.58 10.30 7.05
C ARG A 111 19.26 10.30 6.28
N PHE A 112 18.16 9.87 6.90
CA PHE A 112 16.82 9.92 6.33
C PHE A 112 16.00 11.17 6.73
N LYS A 113 16.63 12.19 7.32
CA LYS A 113 15.97 13.45 7.74
C LYS A 113 15.26 14.18 6.58
N LYS A 114 15.70 13.96 5.33
CA LYS A 114 15.04 14.44 4.11
C LYS A 114 13.88 13.54 3.65
N GLY A 115 13.83 12.26 4.04
CA GLY A 115 12.75 11.32 3.70
C GLY A 115 12.40 11.27 2.21
N PHE A 116 11.18 10.81 1.89
CA PHE A 116 10.63 10.92 0.55
C PHE A 116 10.21 12.37 0.28
N ASP A 117 10.91 13.03 -0.63
CA ASP A 117 10.72 14.42 -1.04
C ASP A 117 10.16 14.56 -2.45
N HIS A 118 10.33 13.54 -3.30
CA HIS A 118 9.85 13.51 -4.68
C HIS A 118 9.17 12.19 -4.96
N SER A 119 8.08 12.22 -5.74
CA SER A 119 7.31 11.02 -6.08
C SER A 119 8.14 9.98 -6.84
N TRP A 120 9.12 10.42 -7.64
CA TRP A 120 10.00 9.52 -8.40
C TRP A 120 10.78 8.55 -7.50
N GLN A 121 11.08 8.92 -6.25
CA GLN A 121 11.83 8.07 -5.32
C GLN A 121 11.13 6.75 -4.98
N LEU A 122 9.86 6.60 -5.35
CA LEU A 122 9.14 5.33 -5.25
C LEU A 122 9.34 4.41 -6.45
N TYR A 123 9.92 4.88 -7.56
CA TYR A 123 10.22 4.02 -8.70
C TYR A 123 11.19 2.88 -8.36
N PRO A 124 12.34 3.11 -7.68
CA PRO A 124 13.22 2.01 -7.28
C PRO A 124 12.54 1.05 -6.28
N VAL A 125 11.64 1.57 -5.43
CA VAL A 125 10.85 0.73 -4.52
C VAL A 125 9.89 -0.15 -5.30
N GLY A 126 9.24 0.40 -6.34
CA GLY A 126 8.42 -0.35 -7.28
C GLY A 126 9.21 -1.45 -7.98
N VAL A 127 10.43 -1.16 -8.43
CA VAL A 127 11.34 -2.16 -9.03
C VAL A 127 11.62 -3.30 -8.04
N LEU A 128 11.97 -2.99 -6.79
CA LEU A 128 12.22 -4.01 -5.76
C LEU A 128 11.00 -4.89 -5.49
N PHE A 129 9.81 -4.30 -5.51
CA PHE A 129 8.55 -5.04 -5.39
C PHE A 129 8.27 -5.90 -6.63
N GLY A 130 8.53 -5.36 -7.83
CA GLY A 130 8.35 -6.06 -9.10
C GLY A 130 9.33 -7.19 -9.33
N LEU A 131 10.39 -7.30 -8.52
CA LEU A 131 11.25 -8.49 -8.50
C LEU A 131 10.50 -9.75 -8.06
N GLY A 132 9.34 -9.61 -7.41
CA GLY A 132 8.42 -10.72 -7.15
C GLY A 132 8.10 -11.45 -8.44
N PHE A 133 8.69 -12.63 -8.63
CA PHE A 133 8.60 -13.36 -9.88
C PHE A 133 7.19 -13.90 -10.13
N ASP A 134 6.40 -14.10 -9.06
CA ASP A 134 5.03 -14.63 -9.09
C ASP A 134 4.11 -13.80 -9.98
N THR A 135 4.17 -12.46 -9.89
CA THR A 135 3.35 -11.61 -10.76
C THR A 135 3.81 -11.67 -12.21
N ALA A 136 5.13 -11.75 -12.44
CA ALA A 136 5.68 -11.83 -13.78
C ALA A 136 5.37 -13.18 -14.46
N THR A 137 5.35 -14.28 -13.71
CA THR A 137 4.95 -15.61 -14.18
C THR A 137 3.46 -15.69 -14.42
N GLU A 138 2.62 -15.19 -13.54
CA GLU A 138 1.17 -15.15 -13.75
C GLU A 138 0.84 -14.40 -15.04
N VAL A 139 1.33 -13.16 -15.18
CA VAL A 139 1.09 -12.35 -16.38
C VAL A 139 1.72 -13.00 -17.63
N GLY A 140 2.92 -13.56 -17.51
CA GLY A 140 3.60 -14.24 -18.62
C GLY A 140 2.90 -15.51 -19.08
N LEU A 141 2.43 -16.34 -18.15
CA LEU A 141 1.70 -17.58 -18.44
C LEU A 141 0.31 -17.29 -19.02
N LEU A 142 -0.38 -16.26 -18.53
CA LEU A 142 -1.64 -15.80 -19.14
C LEU A 142 -1.42 -15.31 -20.58
N ALA A 143 -0.33 -14.58 -20.85
CA ALA A 143 0.00 -14.12 -22.19
C ALA A 143 0.30 -15.29 -23.15
N LEU A 144 1.05 -16.28 -22.67
CA LEU A 144 1.34 -17.51 -23.42
C LEU A 144 0.07 -18.33 -23.67
N SER A 145 -0.79 -18.46 -22.65
CA SER A 145 -2.07 -19.19 -22.76
C SER A 145 -3.02 -18.53 -23.75
N ALA A 146 -3.12 -17.20 -23.71
CA ALA A 146 -3.90 -16.42 -24.66
C ALA A 146 -3.38 -16.59 -26.11
N THR A 147 -2.06 -16.61 -26.29
CA THR A 147 -1.42 -16.82 -27.59
C THR A 147 -1.68 -18.24 -28.11
N ALA A 148 -1.56 -19.26 -27.25
CA ALA A 148 -1.86 -20.64 -27.59
C ALA A 148 -3.35 -20.84 -27.96
N ALA A 149 -4.25 -20.26 -27.18
CA ALA A 149 -5.70 -20.33 -27.41
C ALA A 149 -6.15 -19.60 -28.68
N ALA A 150 -5.45 -18.57 -29.11
CA ALA A 150 -5.78 -17.90 -30.35
C ALA A 150 -5.11 -18.54 -31.59
N GLY A 151 -4.00 -19.27 -31.38
CA GLY A 151 -3.43 -20.19 -32.37
C GLY A 151 -4.35 -21.35 -32.74
N THR A 152 -5.20 -21.84 -31.83
CA THR A 152 -6.17 -22.90 -32.12
C THR A 152 -7.34 -22.44 -33.01
N VAL A 153 -7.58 -21.13 -33.11
CA VAL A 153 -8.62 -20.54 -34.00
C VAL A 153 -8.06 -20.24 -35.40
N GLY A 154 -6.85 -20.69 -35.73
CA GLY A 154 -6.24 -20.55 -37.05
C GLY A 154 -5.54 -19.20 -37.29
N GLY A 155 -5.38 -18.38 -36.25
CA GLY A 155 -4.63 -17.12 -36.32
C GLY A 155 -3.21 -17.28 -35.77
N VAL A 156 -2.19 -16.98 -36.57
CA VAL A 156 -0.84 -16.77 -36.04
C VAL A 156 -0.83 -15.40 -35.37
N LEU A 157 -0.88 -15.33 -34.04
CA LEU A 157 -0.73 -14.03 -33.39
C LEU A 157 0.68 -13.49 -33.62
N PRO A 158 0.83 -12.20 -33.95
CA PRO A 158 2.12 -11.56 -34.01
C PRO A 158 2.87 -11.78 -32.69
N PRO A 159 4.21 -11.97 -32.70
CA PRO A 159 5.01 -12.04 -31.47
C PRO A 159 4.79 -10.86 -30.51
N LEU A 160 4.39 -9.70 -31.05
CA LEU A 160 4.00 -8.50 -30.30
C LEU A 160 2.75 -8.68 -29.43
N ALA A 161 1.86 -9.62 -29.74
CA ALA A 161 0.65 -9.86 -28.96
C ALA A 161 0.96 -10.39 -27.55
N ILE A 162 2.08 -11.09 -27.38
CA ILE A 162 2.54 -11.56 -26.07
C ILE A 162 2.83 -10.38 -25.13
N ILE A 163 3.29 -9.25 -25.70
CA ILE A 163 3.65 -8.04 -24.94
C ILE A 163 2.40 -7.22 -24.59
N ALA A 164 1.30 -7.40 -25.32
CA ALA A 164 0.07 -6.64 -25.11
C ALA A 164 -0.50 -6.84 -23.69
N LEU A 165 -0.51 -8.08 -23.18
CA LEU A 165 -1.05 -8.37 -21.85
C LEU A 165 -0.24 -7.71 -20.72
N PRO A 166 1.10 -7.83 -20.66
CA PRO A 166 1.92 -7.06 -19.71
C PRO A 166 1.72 -5.54 -19.79
N ILE A 167 1.52 -4.98 -20.99
CA ILE A 167 1.24 -3.54 -21.16
C ILE A 167 -0.13 -3.17 -20.59
N ILE A 168 -1.17 -3.97 -20.86
CA ILE A 168 -2.50 -3.76 -20.29
C ILE A 168 -2.48 -3.88 -18.77
N PHE A 169 -1.74 -4.86 -18.24
CA PHE A 169 -1.51 -5.02 -16.80
C PHE A 169 -0.84 -3.78 -16.20
N ALA A 170 0.23 -3.28 -16.83
CA ALA A 170 0.92 -2.06 -16.42
C ALA A 170 -0.03 -0.85 -16.42
N ALA A 171 -0.84 -0.69 -17.47
CA ALA A 171 -1.82 0.38 -17.56
C ALA A 171 -2.89 0.28 -16.46
N GLY A 172 -3.40 -0.92 -16.20
CA GLY A 172 -4.38 -1.18 -15.13
C GLY A 172 -3.83 -0.87 -13.74
N MET A 173 -2.61 -1.34 -13.44
CA MET A 173 -1.94 -1.07 -12.17
C MET A 173 -1.65 0.43 -11.99
N SER A 174 -1.11 1.10 -13.01
CA SER A 174 -0.86 2.54 -12.95
C SER A 174 -2.13 3.36 -12.80
N MET A 175 -3.23 2.96 -13.44
CA MET A 175 -4.53 3.60 -13.25
C MET A 175 -5.02 3.45 -11.80
N MET A 176 -5.01 2.24 -11.26
CA MET A 176 -5.48 1.98 -9.90
C MET A 176 -4.62 2.69 -8.84
N ASP A 177 -3.30 2.67 -8.99
CA ASP A 177 -2.39 3.33 -8.05
C ASP A 177 -2.47 4.87 -8.14
N ALA A 178 -2.74 5.42 -9.33
CA ALA A 178 -3.03 6.84 -9.48
C ALA A 178 -4.37 7.22 -8.84
N LEU A 179 -5.41 6.39 -9.03
CA LEU A 179 -6.72 6.59 -8.40
C LEU A 179 -6.62 6.55 -6.88
N ASP A 180 -5.87 5.60 -6.30
CA ASP A 180 -5.62 5.56 -4.86
C ASP A 180 -4.90 6.84 -4.40
N GLY A 181 -3.87 7.29 -5.13
CA GLY A 181 -3.18 8.55 -4.84
C GLY A 181 -4.12 9.76 -4.81
N ILE A 182 -5.07 9.84 -5.75
CA ILE A 182 -6.08 10.90 -5.81
C ILE A 182 -7.08 10.77 -4.66
N PHE A 183 -7.59 9.56 -4.42
CA PHE A 183 -8.59 9.26 -3.39
C PHE A 183 -8.04 9.59 -2.01
N MET A 184 -6.81 9.16 -1.72
CA MET A 184 -6.10 9.44 -0.48
C MET A 184 -5.85 10.95 -0.32
N THR A 185 -5.48 11.67 -1.38
CA THR A 185 -5.28 13.13 -1.29
C THR A 185 -6.57 13.87 -0.94
N LYS A 186 -7.70 13.49 -1.55
CA LYS A 186 -9.02 14.08 -1.24
C LYS A 186 -9.49 13.73 0.16
N ALA A 187 -9.39 12.45 0.55
CA ALA A 187 -9.78 11.98 1.87
C ALA A 187 -8.95 12.63 2.98
N TYR A 188 -7.64 12.84 2.76
CA TYR A 188 -6.81 13.63 3.66
C TYR A 188 -7.29 15.07 3.76
N SER A 189 -7.51 15.76 2.63
CA SER A 189 -7.99 17.16 2.63
C SER A 189 -9.30 17.33 3.41
N TRP A 190 -10.21 16.35 3.34
CA TRP A 190 -11.44 16.34 4.11
C TRP A 190 -11.19 16.08 5.61
N ALA A 191 -10.25 15.20 5.96
CA ALA A 191 -9.93 14.89 7.36
C ALA A 191 -9.23 16.03 8.12
N PHE A 192 -8.58 16.97 7.41
CA PHE A 192 -7.94 18.14 8.00
C PHE A 192 -8.91 19.22 8.50
N THR A 193 -10.22 19.08 8.30
CA THR A 193 -11.21 20.04 8.82
C THR A 193 -11.48 19.88 10.32
N SER A 194 -11.09 18.76 10.95
CA SER A 194 -11.10 18.67 12.41
C SER A 194 -9.97 17.79 12.97
N PRO A 195 -9.35 18.17 14.11
CA PRO A 195 -8.28 17.39 14.73
C PRO A 195 -8.67 15.95 15.05
N LEU A 196 -9.92 15.72 15.46
CA LEU A 196 -10.45 14.38 15.75
C LEU A 196 -10.63 13.52 14.48
N ARG A 197 -11.13 14.11 13.37
CA ARG A 197 -11.27 13.41 12.08
C ARG A 197 -9.91 12.90 11.59
N LYS A 198 -8.88 13.73 11.74
CA LYS A 198 -7.49 13.39 11.36
C LYS A 198 -6.95 12.18 12.11
N ILE A 199 -7.20 12.06 13.43
CA ILE A 199 -6.73 10.91 14.23
C ILE A 199 -7.40 9.62 13.79
N TYR A 200 -8.73 9.61 13.71
CA TYR A 200 -9.49 8.41 13.34
C TYR A 200 -9.13 7.95 11.93
N TYR A 201 -9.08 8.87 10.98
CA TYR A 201 -8.71 8.55 9.60
C TYR A 201 -7.28 8.00 9.51
N ASN A 202 -6.32 8.66 10.16
CA ASN A 202 -4.94 8.17 10.21
C ASN A 202 -4.85 6.79 10.86
N LEU A 203 -5.57 6.55 11.95
CA LEU A 203 -5.54 5.28 12.67
C LEU A 203 -6.14 4.15 11.81
N THR A 204 -7.32 4.36 11.24
CA THR A 204 -7.98 3.36 10.39
C THR A 204 -7.15 3.03 9.16
N THR A 205 -6.69 4.05 8.43
CA THR A 205 -5.90 3.83 7.20
C THR A 205 -4.51 3.27 7.50
N THR A 206 -3.88 3.61 8.63
CA THR A 206 -2.60 2.99 9.03
C THR A 206 -2.80 1.56 9.47
N GLY A 207 -3.84 1.29 10.27
CA GLY A 207 -4.18 -0.05 10.73
C GLY A 207 -4.45 -0.99 9.57
N LEU A 208 -5.24 -0.56 8.59
CA LEU A 208 -5.49 -1.35 7.38
C LEU A 208 -4.19 -1.61 6.60
N SER A 209 -3.35 -0.59 6.41
CA SER A 209 -2.05 -0.75 5.74
C SER A 209 -1.11 -1.71 6.46
N VAL A 210 -1.05 -1.66 7.79
CA VAL A 210 -0.24 -2.58 8.61
C VAL A 210 -0.79 -4.00 8.50
N PHE A 211 -2.10 -4.17 8.61
CA PHE A 211 -2.76 -5.47 8.50
C PHE A 211 -2.47 -6.12 7.14
N VAL A 212 -2.67 -5.38 6.04
CA VAL A 212 -2.42 -5.88 4.69
C VAL A 212 -0.93 -6.16 4.48
N ALA A 213 -0.03 -5.25 4.87
CA ALA A 213 1.41 -5.43 4.66
C ALA A 213 1.97 -6.63 5.44
N LEU A 214 1.62 -6.77 6.72
CA LEU A 214 2.07 -7.90 7.53
C LEU A 214 1.38 -9.21 7.13
N GLY A 215 0.10 -9.16 6.74
CA GLY A 215 -0.64 -10.32 6.24
C GLY A 215 -0.01 -10.88 4.97
N ILE A 216 0.10 -10.07 3.91
CA ILE A 216 0.73 -10.49 2.65
C ILE A 216 2.18 -10.88 2.87
N GLY A 217 2.93 -10.11 3.66
CA GLY A 217 4.31 -10.45 3.98
C GLY A 217 4.42 -11.82 4.64
N THR A 218 3.51 -12.16 5.57
CA THR A 218 3.52 -13.45 6.26
C THR A 218 3.29 -14.58 5.26
N LEU A 219 2.35 -14.41 4.34
CA LEU A 219 2.08 -15.36 3.26
C LEU A 219 3.31 -15.56 2.37
N GLN A 220 4.01 -14.48 1.99
CA GLN A 220 5.24 -14.57 1.20
C GLN A 220 6.35 -15.33 1.93
N TRP A 221 6.55 -15.08 3.22
CA TRP A 221 7.52 -15.84 4.02
C TRP A 221 7.13 -17.30 4.18
N VAL A 222 5.85 -17.58 4.42
CA VAL A 222 5.33 -18.95 4.53
C VAL A 222 5.56 -19.69 3.21
N SER A 223 5.29 -19.07 2.06
CA SER A 223 5.55 -19.66 0.75
C SER A 223 7.03 -20.01 0.58
N VAL A 224 7.93 -19.03 0.79
CA VAL A 224 9.38 -19.25 0.64
C VAL A 224 9.89 -20.35 1.58
N ILE A 225 9.45 -20.36 2.84
CA ILE A 225 9.85 -21.40 3.80
C ILE A 225 9.30 -22.77 3.38
N SER A 226 8.04 -22.81 2.93
CA SER A 226 7.40 -24.05 2.49
C SER A 226 8.13 -24.68 1.31
N ASP A 227 8.48 -23.87 0.31
CA ASP A 227 9.15 -24.31 -0.92
C ASP A 227 10.59 -24.76 -0.68
N ASN A 228 11.34 -24.07 0.20
CA ASN A 228 12.75 -24.40 0.45
C ASN A 228 12.97 -25.56 1.42
N PHE A 229 12.04 -25.78 2.37
CA PHE A 229 12.17 -26.85 3.37
C PHE A 229 11.31 -28.08 3.06
N GLY A 230 10.61 -28.10 1.93
CA GLY A 230 9.73 -29.22 1.55
C GLY A 230 8.52 -29.38 2.49
N LEU A 231 8.12 -28.30 3.16
CA LEU A 231 7.03 -28.30 4.15
C LEU A 231 5.66 -28.08 3.50
N ALA A 232 5.58 -28.05 2.17
CA ALA A 232 4.35 -27.84 1.40
C ALA A 232 3.22 -28.83 1.78
N GLU A 233 3.58 -30.04 2.20
CA GLU A 233 2.62 -31.06 2.61
C GLU A 233 2.36 -31.11 4.14
N THR A 234 3.02 -30.26 4.93
CA THR A 234 2.92 -30.26 6.39
C THR A 234 1.97 -29.17 6.87
N GLU A 235 0.99 -29.52 7.70
CA GLU A 235 0.14 -28.51 8.35
C GLU A 235 0.92 -27.72 9.41
N PRO A 236 0.80 -26.38 9.49
CA PRO A 236 -0.22 -25.52 8.84
C PRO A 236 0.20 -24.92 7.48
N PHE A 237 1.40 -25.24 6.96
CA PHE A 237 1.93 -24.63 5.73
C PHE A 237 1.07 -24.99 4.52
N LYS A 238 0.63 -26.25 4.42
CA LYS A 238 -0.26 -26.75 3.36
C LYS A 238 -1.54 -25.94 3.20
N SER A 239 -2.23 -25.67 4.31
CA SER A 239 -3.47 -24.88 4.29
C SER A 239 -3.24 -23.43 3.86
N ILE A 240 -2.07 -22.87 4.15
CA ILE A 240 -1.74 -21.47 3.83
C ILE A 240 -1.25 -21.33 2.37
N THR A 241 -0.44 -22.26 1.87
CA THR A 241 0.02 -22.28 0.47
C THR A 241 -1.08 -22.68 -0.50
N ALA A 242 -2.12 -23.39 -0.05
CA ALA A 242 -3.31 -23.70 -0.86
C ALA A 242 -4.19 -22.46 -1.14
N ILE A 243 -3.94 -21.33 -0.48
CA ILE A 243 -4.69 -20.09 -0.71
C ILE A 243 -4.18 -19.45 -2.01
N ASP A 244 -5.04 -19.42 -3.03
CA ASP A 244 -4.78 -18.74 -4.29
C ASP A 244 -4.54 -17.23 -4.06
N LEU A 245 -3.45 -16.70 -4.62
CA LEU A 245 -3.13 -15.27 -4.61
C LEU A 245 -4.28 -14.43 -5.17
N SER A 246 -5.01 -14.94 -6.15
CA SER A 246 -6.18 -14.25 -6.71
C SER A 246 -7.27 -14.03 -5.66
N SER A 247 -7.51 -15.04 -4.81
CA SER A 247 -8.47 -14.98 -3.70
C SER A 247 -8.05 -13.97 -2.63
N ILE A 248 -6.75 -13.89 -2.34
CA ILE A 248 -6.17 -12.88 -1.44
C ILE A 248 -6.38 -11.48 -2.02
N GLY A 249 -6.19 -11.30 -3.33
CA GLY A 249 -6.46 -10.04 -4.03
C GLY A 249 -7.91 -9.57 -3.82
N TYR A 250 -8.90 -10.44 -4.05
CA TYR A 250 -10.30 -10.12 -3.80
C TYR A 250 -10.59 -9.79 -2.33
N PHE A 251 -9.99 -10.54 -1.40
CA PHE A 251 -10.12 -10.27 0.03
C PHE A 251 -9.57 -8.90 0.43
N ILE A 252 -8.41 -8.51 -0.11
CA ILE A 252 -7.81 -7.19 0.13
C ILE A 252 -8.75 -6.09 -0.37
N VAL A 253 -9.22 -6.18 -1.62
CA VAL A 253 -10.14 -5.19 -2.19
C VAL A 253 -11.41 -5.08 -1.34
N LEU A 254 -12.00 -6.21 -0.96
CA LEU A 254 -13.18 -6.25 -0.11
C LEU A 254 -12.91 -5.63 1.26
N SER A 255 -11.76 -5.91 1.87
CA SER A 255 -11.37 -5.33 3.16
C SER A 255 -11.23 -3.80 3.09
N PHE A 256 -10.71 -3.26 1.99
CA PHE A 256 -10.62 -1.82 1.75
C PHE A 256 -12.01 -1.18 1.61
N VAL A 257 -12.88 -1.80 0.81
CA VAL A 257 -14.26 -1.33 0.61
C VAL A 257 -15.03 -1.35 1.94
N LEU A 258 -14.92 -2.44 2.71
CA LEU A 258 -15.57 -2.58 4.02
C LEU A 258 -15.02 -1.58 5.03
N ALA A 259 -13.70 -1.40 5.11
CA ALA A 259 -13.09 -0.42 6.02
C ALA A 259 -13.53 1.01 5.69
N PHE A 260 -13.64 1.33 4.39
CA PHE A 260 -14.16 2.63 3.95
C PHE A 260 -15.65 2.79 4.29
N ALA A 261 -16.48 1.79 3.98
CA ALA A 261 -17.90 1.80 4.30
C ALA A 261 -18.14 1.96 5.81
N LEU A 262 -17.42 1.21 6.64
CA LEU A 262 -17.45 1.33 8.10
C LEU A 262 -17.02 2.72 8.57
N SER A 263 -15.97 3.29 7.98
CA SER A 263 -15.52 4.65 8.32
C SER A 263 -16.61 5.70 8.03
N VAL A 264 -17.27 5.60 6.88
CA VAL A 264 -18.39 6.49 6.49
C VAL A 264 -19.62 6.25 7.38
N LEU A 265 -19.91 5.00 7.73
CA LEU A 265 -21.08 4.63 8.52
C LEU A 265 -20.93 5.05 9.99
N ILE A 266 -19.76 4.83 10.59
CA ILE A 266 -19.41 5.36 11.93
C ILE A 266 -19.51 6.89 11.94
N TRP A 267 -19.11 7.55 10.85
CA TRP A 267 -19.23 9.00 10.73
C TRP A 267 -20.70 9.46 10.67
N LYS A 268 -21.52 8.86 9.81
CA LYS A 268 -22.94 9.21 9.65
C LYS A 268 -23.77 8.91 10.91
N ILE A 269 -23.54 7.77 11.55
CA ILE A 269 -24.29 7.34 12.73
C ILE A 269 -23.79 8.05 14.00
N GLY A 270 -22.48 8.36 14.06
CA GLY A 270 -21.85 8.89 15.27
C GLY A 270 -22.26 10.31 15.65
N LYS A 271 -22.97 11.07 14.79
CA LYS A 271 -23.44 12.46 15.04
C LYS A 271 -22.39 13.32 15.78
N TYR A 272 -21.12 13.17 15.40
CA TYR A 272 -20.00 13.78 16.13
C TYR A 272 -19.96 15.32 16.00
N GLU A 273 -20.61 15.87 14.97
CA GLU A 273 -20.84 17.33 14.85
C GLU A 273 -21.79 17.85 15.93
N GLU A 274 -22.81 17.11 16.34
CA GLU A 274 -23.75 17.53 17.40
C GLU A 274 -23.13 17.39 18.80
N ARG A 275 -22.30 16.36 19.06
CA ARG A 275 -21.69 16.14 20.39
C ARG A 275 -20.51 17.05 20.73
N PHE A 276 -19.83 17.62 19.73
CA PHE A 276 -18.68 18.52 19.96
C PHE A 276 -18.86 19.92 19.37
N GLY A 277 -19.80 20.12 18.43
CA GLY A 277 -20.14 21.44 17.90
C GLY A 277 -20.76 22.38 18.94
N SER A 278 -21.42 21.84 19.97
CA SER A 278 -21.97 22.67 21.05
C SER A 278 -20.89 23.29 21.95
N LYS A 279 -19.66 22.76 21.97
CA LYS A 279 -18.54 23.33 22.74
C LYS A 279 -17.70 24.35 21.97
N ILE A 280 -17.88 24.44 20.65
CA ILE A 280 -17.16 25.42 19.82
C ILE A 280 -17.92 26.76 19.76
N LYS A 281 -19.24 26.75 19.97
CA LYS A 281 -20.07 27.98 19.95
C LYS A 281 -19.94 28.86 21.20
N GLU A 282 -19.29 28.40 22.26
CA GLU A 282 -19.17 29.13 23.52
C GLU A 282 -17.86 29.93 23.66
N ILE A 283 -16.93 29.83 22.71
CA ILE A 283 -15.63 30.53 22.73
C ILE A 283 -15.54 31.63 21.66
N GLU A 284 -16.64 31.89 20.93
CA GLU A 284 -16.70 32.92 19.91
C GLU A 284 -17.11 34.27 20.55
N HIS A 285 -16.09 35.01 21.01
CA HIS A 285 -16.01 36.47 21.19
C HIS A 285 -16.84 37.15 22.30
N THR A 286 -16.32 37.16 23.53
CA THR A 286 -16.43 38.34 24.43
C THR A 286 -15.27 39.29 24.14
N HIS A 287 -15.44 40.18 23.17
CA HIS A 287 -14.56 41.34 23.04
C HIS A 287 -14.93 42.35 24.13
N THR A 288 -14.21 42.32 25.26
CA THR A 288 -14.13 43.48 26.16
C THR A 288 -13.43 44.60 25.41
N GLY A 289 -14.23 45.54 24.90
CA GLY A 289 -13.72 46.76 24.30
C GLY A 289 -12.91 47.56 25.33
N LEU A 290 -11.61 47.70 25.07
CA LEU A 290 -10.77 48.69 25.72
C LEU A 290 -11.29 50.09 25.34
N GLN A 291 -11.95 50.75 26.30
CA GLN A 291 -12.12 52.20 26.25
C GLN A 291 -10.77 52.84 26.58
N ILE A 292 -10.22 53.57 25.63
CA ILE A 292 -9.07 54.45 25.84
C ILE A 292 -9.67 55.87 25.84
N GLY A 293 -9.56 56.54 26.98
CA GLY A 293 -9.89 57.96 27.15
C GLY A 293 -8.77 58.89 26.71
#